data_AF-A0A381Z3F9-F1
#
_entry.id   AF-A0A381Z3F9-F1
#
_cell.length_a   1.000
_cell.length_b   1.000
_cell.length_c   1.000
_cell.angle_alpha   90.00
_cell.angle_beta   90.00
_cell.angle_gamma   90.00
#
_symmetry.space_group_name_H-M   'P 1'
#
loop_
_entity.id
_entity.type
_entity.pdbx_description
1 polymer ?
#
loop_
_entity_poly.entity_id
_entity_poly.type
_entity_poly.pdbx_seq_one_letter_code
_entity_poly.pdbx_strand_id
1 'polypeptide(L)'
;VALVRLSGSRAFEILEAVTPDYKKTLPPRSPRLLHIREPQSRDLLDAAVVTAFCGPSSYTGEDMVEISCHGGRLVPSLILEVCLACGARMAEPGEFTQRAVLHGKMDLIQAEAVLDLVEGRSRALHGSAVFQLERGLSLRIAEARAEMI
;
A
#
# COMPACT_ATOMS: atom_id res chain seq x y z
N VAL A 1 14.70 -4.95 -6.59
CA VAL A 1 13.35 -5.35 -6.16
C VAL A 1 12.39 -4.23 -6.52
N ALA A 2 11.15 -4.54 -6.90
CA ALA A 2 10.08 -3.58 -7.13
C ALA A 2 8.82 -4.01 -6.36
N LEU A 3 7.92 -3.06 -6.09
CA LEU A 3 6.70 -3.29 -5.31
C LEU A 3 5.48 -2.93 -6.13
N VAL A 4 4.57 -3.90 -6.33
CA VAL A 4 3.23 -3.67 -6.85
C VAL A 4 2.24 -3.75 -5.69
N ARG A 5 1.40 -2.74 -5.52
CA ARG A 5 0.45 -2.65 -4.40
C ARG A 5 -0.98 -2.60 -4.93
N LEU A 6 -1.88 -3.34 -4.26
CA LEU A 6 -3.33 -3.32 -4.49
C LEU A 6 -4.02 -2.89 -3.19
N SER A 7 -5.09 -2.11 -3.30
CA SER A 7 -5.94 -1.72 -2.16
C SER A 7 -7.40 -1.69 -2.60
N GLY A 8 -8.28 -2.18 -1.73
CA GLY A 8 -9.73 -2.17 -1.93
C GLY A 8 -10.38 -3.53 -1.70
N SER A 9 -11.70 -3.56 -1.75
CA SER A 9 -12.52 -4.75 -1.46
C SER A 9 -12.21 -5.99 -2.32
N ARG A 10 -11.60 -5.80 -3.49
CA ARG A 10 -11.21 -6.86 -4.43
C ARG A 10 -9.72 -7.22 -4.39
N ALA A 11 -8.92 -6.63 -3.50
CA ALA A 11 -7.47 -6.85 -3.47
C ALA A 11 -7.10 -8.33 -3.29
N PHE A 12 -7.79 -9.06 -2.42
CA PHE A 12 -7.56 -10.49 -2.20
C PHE A 12 -8.09 -11.38 -3.32
N GLU A 13 -9.24 -11.03 -3.91
CA GLU A 13 -9.78 -11.73 -5.08
C GLU A 13 -8.80 -11.67 -6.27
N ILE A 14 -8.27 -10.47 -6.55
CA ILE A 14 -7.28 -10.27 -7.60
C ILE A 14 -5.99 -11.04 -7.28
N LEU A 15 -5.54 -11.01 -6.02
CA LEU A 15 -4.38 -11.78 -5.60
C LEU A 15 -4.59 -13.29 -5.83
N GLU A 16 -5.73 -13.86 -5.43
CA GLU A 16 -6.06 -15.27 -5.65
C GLU A 16 -6.04 -15.64 -7.14
N ALA A 17 -6.51 -14.75 -8.02
CA ALA A 17 -6.49 -14.98 -9.45
C ALA A 17 -5.07 -15.05 -10.04
N VAL A 18 -4.16 -14.17 -9.61
CA VAL A 18 -2.77 -14.11 -10.11
C VAL A 18 -1.81 -15.00 -9.32
N THR A 19 -2.19 -15.47 -8.14
CA THR A 19 -1.43 -16.41 -7.29
C THR A 19 -2.30 -17.59 -6.87
N PRO A 20 -2.42 -18.62 -7.70
CA PRO A 20 -3.24 -19.80 -7.41
C PRO A 20 -2.81 -20.58 -6.17
N ASP A 21 -1.52 -20.44 -5.80
CA ASP A 21 -0.94 -21.06 -4.61
C ASP A 21 -1.31 -20.29 -3.31
N TYR A 22 -1.87 -19.09 -3.43
CA TYR A 22 -2.34 -18.30 -2.32
C TYR A 22 -3.65 -18.86 -1.75
N LYS A 23 -3.70 -19.01 -0.43
CA LYS A 23 -4.89 -19.43 0.30
C LYS A 23 -5.25 -18.38 1.34
N LYS A 24 -6.47 -17.85 1.28
CA LYS A 24 -7.01 -16.82 2.19
C LYS A 24 -7.03 -17.23 3.67
N THR A 25 -6.86 -18.52 3.97
CA THR A 25 -6.83 -19.07 5.34
C THR A 25 -5.57 -18.69 6.14
N LEU A 26 -4.64 -17.96 5.54
CA LEU A 26 -3.35 -17.63 6.16
C LEU A 26 -3.42 -16.32 6.96
N PRO A 27 -2.66 -16.21 8.07
CA PRO A 27 -2.69 -15.02 8.91
C PRO A 27 -2.22 -13.79 8.12
N PRO A 28 -2.90 -12.62 8.26
CA PRO A 28 -2.46 -11.39 7.64
C PRO A 28 -1.06 -10.98 8.15
N ARG A 29 -0.36 -10.15 7.38
CA ARG A 29 1.00 -9.63 7.66
C ARG A 29 2.08 -10.71 7.76
N SER A 30 1.88 -11.83 7.07
CA SER A 30 2.87 -12.91 7.01
C SER A 30 3.42 -13.04 5.58
N PRO A 31 4.62 -12.49 5.29
CA PRO A 31 5.21 -12.55 3.95
C PRO A 31 5.38 -13.99 3.47
N ARG A 32 5.10 -14.25 2.19
CA ARG A 32 5.23 -15.57 1.57
C ARG A 32 5.90 -15.47 0.22
N LEU A 33 6.78 -16.42 -0.10
CA LEU A 33 7.23 -16.61 -1.48
C LEU A 33 6.13 -17.32 -2.26
N LEU A 34 5.55 -16.65 -3.25
CA LEU A 34 4.46 -17.16 -4.09
C LEU A 34 4.79 -16.98 -5.57
N HIS A 35 4.24 -17.86 -6.41
CA HIS A 35 4.34 -17.74 -7.85
C HIS A 35 3.25 -16.82 -8.39
N ILE A 36 3.65 -15.73 -9.03
CA ILE A 36 2.75 -14.87 -9.79
C ILE A 36 2.62 -15.43 -11.20
N ARG A 37 1.40 -15.66 -11.64
CA ARG A 37 1.08 -16.26 -12.93
C ARG A 37 0.09 -15.42 -13.72
N GLU A 38 0.20 -15.52 -15.03
CA GLU A 38 -0.82 -15.04 -15.95
C GLU A 38 -2.09 -15.93 -15.76
N PRO A 39 -3.28 -15.35 -15.48
CA PRO A 39 -4.46 -16.14 -15.12
C PRO A 39 -4.99 -17.09 -16.21
N GLN A 40 -4.88 -16.72 -17.49
CA GLN A 40 -5.39 -17.43 -18.66
C GLN A 40 -4.38 -18.47 -19.18
N SER A 41 -3.16 -18.08 -19.50
CA SER A 41 -2.08 -18.92 -20.03
C SER A 41 -1.40 -19.76 -18.96
N ARG A 42 -1.45 -19.34 -17.68
CA ARG A 42 -0.77 -19.97 -16.53
C ARG A 42 0.74 -19.82 -16.52
N ASP A 43 1.28 -18.99 -17.41
CA ASP A 43 2.70 -18.71 -17.50
C ASP A 43 3.23 -18.12 -16.19
N LEU A 44 4.41 -18.57 -15.76
CA LEU A 44 5.08 -18.03 -14.59
C LEU A 44 5.68 -16.67 -14.93
N LEU A 45 5.19 -15.62 -14.27
CA LEU A 45 5.71 -14.27 -14.42
C LEU A 45 6.87 -14.02 -13.45
N ASP A 46 6.71 -14.43 -12.18
CA ASP A 46 7.75 -14.29 -11.16
C ASP A 46 7.50 -15.20 -9.95
N ALA A 47 8.55 -15.45 -9.16
CA ALA A 47 8.45 -15.91 -7.78
C ALA A 47 8.70 -14.70 -6.85
N ALA A 48 7.64 -14.17 -6.24
CA ALA A 48 7.66 -12.90 -5.52
C ALA A 48 7.29 -13.07 -4.04
N VAL A 49 7.77 -12.15 -3.20
CA VAL A 49 7.34 -12.09 -1.79
C VAL A 49 6.05 -11.30 -1.71
N VAL A 50 4.97 -11.96 -1.31
CA VAL A 50 3.64 -11.38 -1.19
C VAL A 50 3.28 -11.19 0.28
N THR A 51 2.75 -10.02 0.61
CA THR A 51 2.20 -9.71 1.95
C THR A 51 0.78 -9.20 1.82
N ALA A 52 -0.16 -9.81 2.53
CA ALA A 52 -1.56 -9.40 2.60
C ALA A 52 -1.86 -8.71 3.93
N PHE A 53 -2.64 -7.64 3.90
CA PHE A 53 -3.06 -6.85 5.05
C PHE A 53 -4.58 -6.72 5.05
N CYS A 54 -5.27 -7.27 6.06
CA CYS A 54 -6.71 -7.09 6.18
C CYS A 54 -7.03 -5.69 6.70
N GLY A 55 -8.07 -5.05 6.13
CA GLY A 55 -8.66 -3.83 6.68
C GLY A 55 -9.25 -4.09 8.07
N PRO A 56 -9.23 -3.13 9.02
CA PRO A 56 -8.68 -1.77 8.95
C PRO A 56 -7.17 -1.70 9.19
N SER A 57 -6.51 -2.86 9.25
CA SER A 57 -5.13 -3.07 9.68
C SER A 57 -4.12 -2.95 8.51
N SER A 58 -4.35 -2.01 7.60
CA SER A 58 -3.47 -1.71 6.46
C SER A 58 -3.11 -0.22 6.42
N TYR A 59 -2.28 0.19 5.44
CA TYR A 59 -1.94 1.59 5.22
C TYR A 59 -3.17 2.43 4.86
N THR A 60 -3.95 1.95 3.88
CA THR A 60 -5.15 2.65 3.39
C THR A 60 -6.35 2.49 4.32
N GLY A 61 -6.36 1.49 5.20
CA GLY A 61 -7.54 1.07 5.96
C GLY A 61 -8.41 0.04 5.25
N GLU A 62 -8.11 -0.30 3.99
CA GLU A 62 -8.81 -1.35 3.22
C GLU A 62 -8.04 -2.67 3.26
N ASP A 63 -8.61 -3.73 2.68
CA ASP A 63 -7.79 -4.89 2.31
C ASP A 63 -6.71 -4.45 1.31
N MET A 64 -5.47 -4.81 1.61
CA MET A 64 -4.29 -4.38 0.85
C MET A 64 -3.35 -5.56 0.60
N VAL A 65 -2.74 -5.59 -0.58
CA VAL A 65 -1.75 -6.60 -0.97
C VAL A 65 -0.51 -5.91 -1.48
N GLU A 66 0.65 -6.44 -1.11
CA GLU A 66 1.96 -6.01 -1.57
C GLU A 66 2.69 -7.18 -2.21
N ILE A 67 3.11 -7.00 -3.47
CA ILE A 67 3.88 -7.98 -4.25
C ILE A 67 5.27 -7.42 -4.47
N SER A 68 6.23 -7.91 -3.69
CA SER A 68 7.66 -7.58 -3.80
C SER A 68 8.31 -8.53 -4.81
N CYS A 69 8.48 -8.05 -6.04
CA CYS A 69 8.95 -8.80 -7.19
C CYS A 69 10.37 -8.39 -7.61
N HIS A 70 10.94 -9.12 -8.57
CA HIS A 70 12.22 -8.75 -9.16
C HIS A 70 12.14 -7.36 -9.81
N GLY A 71 13.16 -6.53 -9.58
CA GLY A 71 13.13 -5.09 -9.89
C GLY A 71 13.46 -4.69 -11.32
N GLY A 72 13.50 -5.63 -12.27
CA GLY A 72 13.64 -5.29 -13.69
C GLY A 72 12.43 -4.50 -14.18
N ARG A 73 12.52 -3.77 -15.30
CA ARG A 73 11.39 -2.98 -15.81
C ARG A 73 10.19 -3.84 -16.25
N LEU A 74 10.47 -5.02 -16.78
CA LEU A 74 9.47 -5.89 -17.39
C LEU A 74 8.55 -6.54 -16.35
N VAL A 75 9.12 -7.18 -15.32
CA VAL A 75 8.36 -7.99 -14.34
C VAL A 75 7.25 -7.21 -13.64
N PRO A 76 7.50 -6.02 -13.03
CA PRO A 76 6.44 -5.24 -12.38
C PRO A 76 5.38 -4.76 -13.35
N SER A 77 5.74 -4.48 -14.61
CA SER A 77 4.80 -4.07 -15.66
C SER A 77 3.86 -5.22 -16.01
N LEU A 78 4.39 -6.44 -16.21
CA LEU A 78 3.57 -7.64 -16.44
C LEU A 78 2.65 -7.94 -15.25
N ILE A 79 3.16 -7.84 -14.02
CA ILE A 79 2.34 -8.03 -12.80
C ILE A 79 1.22 -6.99 -12.71
N LEU A 80 1.52 -5.73 -13.04
CA LEU A 80 0.52 -4.66 -13.07
C LEU A 80 -0.55 -4.92 -14.14
N GLU A 81 -0.15 -5.32 -15.34
CA GLU A 81 -1.06 -5.66 -16.44
C GLU A 81 -2.03 -6.78 -16.06
N VAL A 82 -1.54 -7.87 -15.46
CA VAL A 82 -2.43 -8.98 -15.05
C VAL A 82 -3.36 -8.58 -13.90
N CYS A 83 -2.92 -7.74 -12.97
CA CYS A 83 -3.77 -7.19 -11.92
C CYS A 83 -4.90 -6.33 -12.52
N LEU A 84 -4.59 -5.49 -13.50
CA LEU A 84 -5.59 -4.67 -14.22
C LEU A 84 -6.56 -5.54 -15.01
N ALA A 85 -6.07 -6.59 -15.69
CA ALA A 85 -6.90 -7.55 -16.41
C ALA A 85 -7.85 -8.32 -15.46
N CYS A 86 -7.45 -8.55 -14.20
CA CYS A 86 -8.29 -9.12 -13.15
C CYS A 86 -9.28 -8.10 -12.54
N GLY A 87 -9.30 -6.85 -13.01
CA GLY A 87 -10.24 -5.82 -12.60
C GLY A 87 -9.74 -4.86 -11.52
N ALA A 88 -8.42 -4.78 -11.29
CA ALA A 88 -7.85 -3.61 -10.65
C ALA A 88 -8.03 -2.37 -11.54
N ARG A 89 -8.00 -1.18 -10.93
CA ARG A 89 -7.84 0.10 -11.63
C ARG A 89 -6.47 0.67 -11.29
N MET A 90 -5.84 1.36 -12.25
CA MET A 90 -4.64 2.15 -11.98
C MET A 90 -4.93 3.22 -10.93
N ALA A 91 -4.13 3.27 -9.87
CA ALA A 91 -4.26 4.28 -8.84
C ALA A 91 -3.90 5.68 -9.37
N GLU A 92 -4.62 6.70 -8.93
CA GLU A 92 -4.27 8.10 -9.18
C GLU A 92 -3.07 8.52 -8.31
N PRO A 93 -2.35 9.59 -8.68
CA PRO A 93 -1.27 10.13 -7.85
C PRO A 93 -1.73 10.44 -6.43
N GLY A 94 -1.09 9.83 -5.43
CA GLY A 94 -1.41 10.03 -4.02
C GLY A 94 -2.66 9.28 -3.51
N GLU A 95 -3.36 8.52 -4.36
CA GLU A 95 -4.65 7.90 -4.03
C GLU A 95 -4.58 6.97 -2.80
N PHE A 96 -3.46 6.24 -2.62
CA PHE A 96 -3.27 5.40 -1.42
C PHE A 96 -3.27 6.23 -0.12
N THR A 97 -2.56 7.35 -0.10
CA THR A 97 -2.50 8.24 1.07
C THR A 97 -3.83 8.95 1.27
N GLN A 98 -4.47 9.39 0.18
CA GLN A 98 -5.82 9.97 0.23
C GLN A 98 -6.82 9.00 0.88
N ARG A 99 -6.82 7.72 0.49
CA ARG A 99 -7.67 6.69 1.10
C ARG A 99 -7.36 6.49 2.58
N ALA A 100 -6.09 6.54 2.97
CA ALA A 100 -5.70 6.47 4.38
C ALA A 100 -6.31 7.62 5.21
N VAL A 101 -6.32 8.84 4.66
CA VAL A 101 -7.00 10.00 5.28
C VAL A 101 -8.51 9.75 5.37
N LEU A 102 -9.15 9.32 4.29
CA LEU A 102 -10.59 9.06 4.25
C LEU A 102 -11.04 7.97 5.24
N HIS A 103 -10.19 6.97 5.50
CA HIS A 103 -10.43 5.93 6.51
C HIS A 103 -9.92 6.30 7.92
N GLY A 104 -9.54 7.55 8.16
CA GLY A 104 -9.10 8.04 9.46
C GLY A 104 -7.81 7.38 9.98
N LYS A 105 -7.00 6.79 9.10
CA LYS A 105 -5.70 6.20 9.44
C LYS A 105 -4.67 7.27 9.77
N MET A 106 -4.82 8.44 9.17
CA MET A 106 -3.99 9.63 9.36
C MET A 106 -4.80 10.88 9.06
N ASP A 107 -4.37 12.04 9.55
CA ASP A 107 -4.94 13.33 9.17
C ASP A 107 -4.22 13.98 7.98
N LEU A 108 -4.67 15.17 7.56
CA LEU A 108 -4.08 15.89 6.43
C LEU A 108 -2.64 16.35 6.68
N ILE A 109 -2.28 16.69 7.92
CA ILE A 109 -0.93 17.14 8.28
C ILE A 109 0.04 15.96 8.15
N GLN A 110 -0.38 14.78 8.61
CA GLN A 110 0.37 13.55 8.43
C GLN A 110 0.48 13.17 6.95
N ALA A 111 -0.58 13.37 6.15
CA ALA A 111 -0.53 13.11 4.71
C ALA A 111 0.47 14.03 3.97
N GLU A 112 0.52 15.32 4.31
CA GLU A 112 1.53 16.25 3.81
C GLU A 112 2.94 15.82 4.22
N ALA A 113 3.11 15.38 5.47
CA ALA A 113 4.39 14.88 5.96
C ALA A 113 4.88 13.63 5.21
N VAL A 114 3.97 12.79 4.70
CA VAL A 114 4.35 11.66 3.80
C VAL A 114 5.01 12.20 2.53
N LEU A 115 4.44 13.25 1.91
CA LEU A 115 5.00 13.84 0.70
C LEU A 115 6.38 14.45 0.98
N ASP A 116 6.52 15.21 2.05
CA ASP A 116 7.80 15.81 2.46
C ASP A 116 8.88 14.75 2.69
N LEU A 117 8.51 13.61 3.29
CA LEU A 117 9.42 12.49 3.53
C LEU A 117 9.90 11.87 2.21
N VAL A 118 9.00 11.70 1.24
CA VAL A 118 9.30 11.12 -0.07
C VAL A 118 10.18 12.04 -0.90
N GLU A 119 9.96 13.35 -0.85
CA GLU A 119 10.78 14.31 -1.60
C GLU A 119 12.19 14.47 -1.04
N GLY A 120 12.39 14.20 0.27
CA GLY A 120 13.73 14.01 0.85
C GLY A 120 14.69 15.18 0.69
N ARG A 121 14.19 16.43 0.62
CA ARG A 121 14.97 17.61 0.18
C ARG A 121 16.09 18.04 1.14
N SER A 122 16.00 17.73 2.43
CA SER A 122 17.09 17.96 3.41
C SER A 122 16.93 17.14 4.69
N ARG A 123 18.02 16.98 5.45
CA ARG A 123 17.99 16.30 6.77
C ARG A 123 17.07 16.98 7.77
N ALA A 124 17.02 18.32 7.78
CA ALA A 124 16.16 19.07 8.68
C ALA A 124 14.68 18.86 8.33
N LEU A 125 14.34 18.88 7.03
CA LEU A 125 12.99 18.60 6.55
C LEU A 125 12.58 17.16 6.85
N HIS A 126 13.49 16.20 6.71
CA HIS A 126 13.24 14.81 7.08
C HIS A 126 12.88 14.65 8.56
N GLY A 127 13.65 15.28 9.47
CA GLY A 127 13.35 15.24 10.90
C GLY A 127 11.99 15.85 11.26
N SER A 128 11.64 16.97 10.62
CA SER A 128 10.32 17.59 10.77
C SER A 128 9.20 16.68 10.26
N ALA A 129 9.35 16.11 9.06
CA ALA A 129 8.36 15.21 8.47
C ALA A 129 8.11 13.97 9.34
N VAL A 130 9.17 13.33 9.87
CA VAL A 130 9.05 12.20 10.79
C VAL A 130 8.29 12.60 12.06
N PHE A 131 8.62 13.76 12.65
CA PHE A 131 7.90 14.26 13.83
C PHE A 131 6.40 14.48 13.55
N GLN A 132 6.05 14.98 12.36
CA GLN A 132 4.65 15.16 11.98
C GLN A 132 3.91 13.84 11.77
N LEU A 133 4.56 12.85 11.15
CA LEU A 133 3.99 11.51 10.98
C LEU A 133 3.63 10.85 12.32
N GLU A 134 4.44 11.07 13.35
CA GLU A 134 4.23 10.62 14.74
C GLU A 134 3.17 11.45 15.51
N ARG A 135 2.30 12.19 14.81
CA ARG A 135 1.21 13.05 15.34
C ARG A 135 1.68 14.30 16.10
N GLY A 136 2.90 14.77 15.88
CA GLY A 136 3.48 15.91 16.60
C GLY A 136 2.62 17.18 16.58
N LEU A 137 2.30 17.74 15.41
CA LEU A 137 1.46 18.95 15.31
C LEU A 137 -0.04 18.65 15.48
N SER A 138 -0.48 17.47 15.05
CA SER A 138 -1.88 17.01 15.17
C SER A 138 -2.36 17.04 16.62
N LEU A 139 -1.53 16.57 17.55
CA LEU A 139 -1.82 16.61 18.99
C LEU A 139 -1.94 18.05 19.50
N ARG A 140 -1.00 18.92 19.13
CA ARG A 140 -0.99 20.33 19.57
C ARG A 140 -2.21 21.11 19.08
N ILE A 141 -2.69 20.84 17.86
CA ILE A 141 -3.91 21.45 17.32
C ILE A 141 -5.15 20.92 18.06
N ALA A 142 -5.16 19.62 18.39
CA ALA A 142 -6.26 19.03 19.15
C ALA A 142 -6.35 19.61 20.57
N GLU A 143 -5.20 19.80 21.23
CA GLU A 143 -5.07 20.44 22.55
C GLU A 143 -5.58 21.89 22.49
N ALA A 144 -5.09 22.70 21.55
CA ALA A 144 -5.54 24.09 21.41
C ALA A 144 -7.04 24.22 21.11
N ARG A 145 -7.62 23.28 20.32
CA ARG A 145 -9.07 23.23 20.10
C ARG A 145 -9.85 22.89 21.37
N ALA A 146 -9.32 22.00 22.21
CA ALA A 146 -9.97 21.63 23.46
C ALA A 146 -10.01 22.78 24.47
N GLU A 147 -9.02 23.68 24.46
CA GLU A 147 -8.99 24.88 25.32
C GLU A 147 -9.99 25.97 24.89
N MET A 148 -10.49 25.92 23.64
CA MET A 148 -11.45 26.89 23.09
C MET A 148 -12.92 26.46 23.23
N ILE A 149 -13.18 25.27 23.79
CA ILE A 149 -14.51 24.70 24.03
C ILE A 149 -14.76 24.65 25.54
#